data_AF-A0A5S3WZ50-F1
#
_entry.id   AF-A0A5S3WZ50-F1
#
_cell.length_a   1.000
_cell.length_b   1.000
_cell.length_c   1.000
_cell.angle_alpha   90.00
_cell.angle_beta   90.00
_cell.angle_gamma   90.00
#
_symmetry.space_group_name_H-M   'P 1'
#
loop_
_entity.id
_entity.type
_entity.pdbx_description
1 polymer ?
#
loop_
_entity_poly.entity_id
_entity_poly.type
_entity_poly.pdbx_seq_one_letter_code
_entity_poly.pdbx_strand_id
1 'polypeptide(L)'
;MSVETAVLLRMIGYLFFLVLPMVMLFFKGFSRKPLPILTKYVLSVVLMYLVIVVPLYNLNYQLDLVVAQLDRDGDRFISPSEKATWTEAESRASKMFIADGGRNVVGYLLTPYLAAAYSAVVFLFSYLCIWFFRKIKVRFYA
;
A
#
# COMPACT_ATOMS: atom_id res chain seq x y z
N MET A 1 14.54 0.77 13.08
CA MET A 1 14.46 0.35 11.66
C MET A 1 14.94 1.53 10.84
N SER A 2 15.82 1.36 9.85
CA SER A 2 16.31 2.53 9.09
C SER A 2 15.24 3.05 8.13
N VAL A 3 15.35 4.33 7.74
CA VAL A 3 14.49 4.95 6.72
C VAL A 3 14.54 4.15 5.41
N GLU A 4 15.71 3.62 5.05
CA GLU A 4 15.89 2.79 3.84
C GLU A 4 15.09 1.49 3.92
N THR A 5 15.10 0.81 5.08
CA THR A 5 14.27 -0.38 5.28
C THR A 5 12.78 -0.03 5.20
N ALA A 6 12.36 1.15 5.70
CA ALA A 6 10.97 1.60 5.63
C ALA A 6 10.52 1.88 4.19
N VAL A 7 11.40 2.51 3.39
CA VAL A 7 11.16 2.71 1.95
C VAL A 7 11.04 1.36 1.23
N LEU A 8 11.93 0.41 1.53
CA LEU A 8 11.89 -0.93 0.95
C LEU A 8 10.58 -1.66 1.30
N LEU A 9 10.17 -1.62 2.57
CA LEU A 9 8.93 -2.23 3.04
C LEU A 9 7.71 -1.69 2.28
N ARG A 10 7.70 -0.37 2.01
CA ARG A 10 6.65 0.27 1.21
C ARG A 10 6.67 -0.21 -0.25
N MET A 11 7.84 -0.33 -0.87
CA MET A 11 7.96 -0.85 -2.25
C MET A 11 7.47 -2.29 -2.35
N ILE A 12 7.82 -3.13 -1.39
CA ILE A 12 7.31 -4.50 -1.27
C ILE A 12 5.79 -4.49 -1.08
N GLY A 13 5.27 -3.56 -0.27
CA GLY A 13 3.83 -3.33 -0.11
C GLY A 13 3.11 -3.09 -1.44
N TYR A 14 3.67 -2.27 -2.34
CA TYR A 14 3.09 -2.05 -3.67
C TYR A 14 3.04 -3.32 -4.53
N LEU A 15 4.05 -4.20 -4.43
CA LEU A 15 4.03 -5.48 -5.12
C LEU A 15 2.91 -6.38 -4.58
N PHE A 16 2.77 -6.47 -3.25
CA PHE A 16 1.69 -7.22 -2.64
C PHE A 16 0.31 -6.66 -3.02
N PHE A 17 0.15 -5.33 -3.06
CA PHE A 17 -1.09 -4.68 -3.48
C PHE A 17 -1.57 -5.19 -4.85
N LEU A 18 -0.68 -5.35 -5.82
CA LEU A 18 -1.03 -5.83 -7.17
C LEU A 18 -1.39 -7.33 -7.20
N VAL A 19 -0.74 -8.15 -6.37
CA VAL A 19 -0.87 -9.62 -6.44
C VAL A 19 -2.00 -10.14 -5.55
N LEU A 20 -2.36 -9.41 -4.49
CA LEU A 20 -3.28 -9.86 -3.44
C LEU A 20 -4.68 -10.25 -3.95
N PRO A 21 -5.33 -9.48 -4.85
CA PRO A 21 -6.63 -9.86 -5.41
C PRO A 21 -6.59 -11.16 -6.21
N MET A 22 -5.50 -11.40 -6.96
CA MET A 22 -5.33 -12.62 -7.74
C MET A 22 -5.20 -13.84 -6.83
N VAL A 23 -4.37 -13.73 -5.78
CA VAL A 23 -4.16 -14.81 -4.81
C VAL A 23 -5.46 -15.13 -4.05
N MET A 24 -6.25 -14.12 -3.69
CA MET A 24 -7.50 -14.30 -2.97
C MET A 24 -8.56 -15.13 -3.71
N LEU A 25 -8.51 -15.18 -5.04
CA LEU A 25 -9.41 -16.01 -5.84
C LEU A 25 -9.17 -17.51 -5.60
N PHE A 26 -7.91 -17.91 -5.38
CA PHE A 26 -7.51 -19.32 -5.22
C PHE A 26 -7.74 -19.87 -3.80
N PHE A 27 -7.97 -19.01 -2.81
CA PHE A 27 -8.26 -19.45 -1.44
C PHE A 27 -9.64 -20.15 -1.37
N LYS A 28 -9.65 -21.48 -1.24
CA LYS A 28 -10.88 -22.29 -1.16
C LYS A 28 -11.50 -22.36 0.25
N GLY A 29 -10.79 -21.96 1.30
CA GLY A 29 -11.16 -22.29 2.69
C GLY A 29 -12.01 -21.27 3.46
N PHE A 30 -12.19 -20.04 2.97
CA PHE A 30 -12.61 -18.94 3.85
C PHE A 30 -14.13 -18.68 3.96
N SER A 31 -15.00 -19.40 3.25
CA SER A 31 -16.44 -19.11 3.34
C SER A 31 -17.36 -20.33 3.19
N ARG A 32 -17.95 -20.73 4.32
CA ARG A 32 -19.09 -21.68 4.41
C ARG A 32 -20.46 -20.99 4.27
N LYS A 33 -20.50 -19.68 4.00
CA LYS A 33 -21.71 -18.83 3.97
C LYS A 33 -22.11 -18.43 2.54
N PRO A 34 -23.38 -18.04 2.27
CA PRO A 34 -23.93 -17.85 0.92
C PRO A 34 -23.31 -16.71 0.08
N LEU A 35 -22.40 -15.92 0.64
CA LEU A 35 -21.74 -14.80 -0.05
C LEU A 35 -20.20 -14.95 -0.09
N PRO A 36 -19.66 -16.10 -0.54
CA PRO A 36 -18.23 -16.38 -0.46
C PRO A 36 -17.36 -15.47 -1.33
N ILE A 37 -17.95 -14.86 -2.35
CA ILE A 37 -17.24 -13.96 -3.27
C ILE A 37 -17.18 -12.55 -2.67
N LEU A 38 -18.28 -12.07 -2.07
CA LEU A 38 -18.32 -10.76 -1.43
C LEU A 38 -17.38 -10.70 -0.23
N THR A 39 -17.34 -11.75 0.60
CA THR A 39 -16.41 -11.81 1.74
C THR A 39 -14.95 -11.80 1.30
N LYS A 40 -14.60 -12.54 0.24
CA LYS A 40 -13.26 -12.50 -0.36
C LYS A 40 -12.90 -11.13 -0.93
N TYR A 41 -13.86 -10.47 -1.59
CA TYR A 41 -13.67 -9.13 -2.11
C TYR A 41 -13.40 -8.12 -0.99
N VAL A 42 -14.26 -8.07 0.03
CA VAL A 42 -14.09 -7.15 1.17
C VAL A 42 -12.76 -7.42 1.89
N LEU A 43 -12.44 -8.69 2.14
CA LEU A 43 -11.17 -9.06 2.77
C LEU A 43 -9.96 -8.66 1.92
N SER A 44 -10.03 -8.83 0.60
CA SER A 44 -8.99 -8.39 -0.34
C SER A 44 -8.77 -6.88 -0.25
N VAL A 45 -9.84 -6.09 -0.28
CA VAL A 45 -9.76 -4.62 -0.19
C VAL A 45 -9.12 -4.19 1.13
N VAL A 46 -9.54 -4.78 2.25
CA VAL A 46 -8.97 -4.48 3.58
C VAL A 46 -7.48 -4.82 3.64
N LEU A 47 -7.10 -6.01 3.18
CA LEU A 47 -5.70 -6.43 3.19
C LEU A 47 -4.84 -5.56 2.26
N MET A 48 -5.32 -5.24 1.06
CA MET A 48 -4.64 -4.31 0.15
C MET A 48 -4.42 -2.95 0.79
N TYR A 49 -5.43 -2.41 1.48
CA TYR A 49 -5.30 -1.14 2.19
C TYR A 49 -4.23 -1.22 3.28
N LEU A 50 -4.26 -2.25 4.13
CA LEU A 50 -3.30 -2.44 5.21
C LEU A 50 -1.86 -2.59 4.70
N VAL A 51 -1.67 -3.31 3.59
CA VAL A 51 -0.36 -3.55 2.96
C VAL A 51 0.32 -2.26 2.50
N ILE A 52 -0.44 -1.18 2.24
CA ILE A 52 0.11 0.13 1.87
C ILE A 52 0.22 1.05 3.10
N VAL A 53 -0.82 1.07 3.93
CA VAL A 53 -0.97 1.99 5.06
C VAL A 53 0.03 1.69 6.15
N VAL A 54 0.26 0.42 6.48
CA VAL A 54 1.18 0.03 7.56
C VAL A 54 2.62 0.43 7.22
N PRO A 55 3.18 0.13 6.03
CA PRO A 55 4.50 0.61 5.65
C PRO A 55 4.61 2.12 5.56
N LEU A 56 3.56 2.80 5.06
CA LEU A 56 3.54 4.26 4.96
C LEU A 56 3.56 4.91 6.34
N TYR A 57 2.74 4.42 7.27
CA TYR A 57 2.74 4.89 8.65
C TYR A 57 4.10 4.72 9.31
N ASN A 58 4.72 3.55 9.14
CA ASN A 58 6.04 3.30 9.68
C ASN A 58 7.11 4.22 9.05
N LEU A 59 7.05 4.48 7.74
CA LEU A 59 7.97 5.43 7.09
C LEU A 59 7.82 6.84 7.65
N ASN A 60 6.59 7.32 7.81
CA ASN A 60 6.32 8.63 8.39
C ASN A 60 6.86 8.72 9.81
N TYR A 61 6.60 7.70 10.64
CA TYR A 61 7.11 7.64 12.00
C TYR A 61 8.65 7.69 12.07
N GLN A 62 9.35 6.97 11.17
CA GLN A 62 10.81 7.05 11.12
C GLN A 62 11.31 8.43 10.66
N LEU A 63 10.62 9.07 9.71
CA LEU A 63 10.97 10.41 9.25
C LEU A 63 10.74 11.46 10.34
N ASP A 64 9.64 11.36 11.09
CA ASP A 64 9.34 12.23 12.23
C ASP A 64 10.45 12.17 13.29
N LEU A 65 10.92 10.95 13.61
CA LEU A 65 12.01 10.76 14.55
C LEU A 65 13.31 11.42 14.08
N VAL A 66 13.63 11.33 12.78
CA VAL A 66 14.83 11.97 12.23
C VAL A 66 14.67 13.48 12.22
N VAL A 67 13.54 14.01 11.76
CA VAL A 67 13.28 15.45 11.68
C VAL A 67 13.29 16.11 13.06
N ALA A 68 12.76 15.45 14.08
CA ALA A 68 12.83 15.93 15.46
C ALA A 68 14.27 16.03 16.00
N GLN A 69 15.23 15.28 15.43
CA GLN A 69 16.65 15.34 15.80
C GLN A 69 17.44 16.39 14.98
N LEU A 70 16.84 16.94 13.93
CA LEU A 70 17.47 17.97 13.09
C LEU A 70 17.44 19.36 13.73
N ASP A 71 16.49 19.57 14.65
CA ASP A 71 16.42 20.70 15.55
C ASP A 71 17.42 20.47 16.70
N ARG A 72 18.58 21.10 16.60
CA ARG A 72 19.72 20.87 17.51
C ARG A 72 19.64 21.72 18.76
N ASP A 73 19.06 22.92 18.65
CA ASP A 73 18.90 23.85 19.77
C ASP A 73 17.52 23.74 20.45
N GLY A 74 16.58 23.02 19.84
CA GLY A 74 15.26 22.71 20.42
C GLY A 74 14.27 23.87 20.30
N ASP A 75 14.56 24.86 19.45
CA ASP A 75 13.74 26.07 19.30
C ASP A 75 12.56 25.89 18.33
N ARG A 76 12.46 24.71 17.70
CA ARG A 76 11.46 24.29 16.69
C ARG A 76 11.61 24.96 15.33
N PHE A 77 12.68 25.72 15.10
CA PHE A 77 13.00 26.38 13.85
C PHE A 77 14.34 25.91 13.31
N ILE A 78 14.32 25.36 12.10
CA ILE A 78 15.57 24.92 11.47
C ILE A 78 16.33 26.12 10.89
N SER A 79 17.40 26.51 11.57
CA SER A 79 18.30 27.58 11.16
C SER A 79 19.22 27.18 9.98
N PRO A 80 19.74 28.14 9.19
CA PRO A 80 20.74 27.85 8.15
C PRO A 80 22.04 27.25 8.71
N SER A 81 22.43 27.63 9.93
CA SER A 81 23.59 27.09 10.64
C SER A 81 23.43 25.61 10.95
N GLU A 82 22.26 25.16 11.40
CA GLU A 82 22.01 23.74 11.65
C GLU A 82 21.99 22.94 10.36
N LYS A 83 21.39 23.47 9.29
CA LYS A 83 21.41 22.80 7.96
C LYS A 83 22.82 22.53 7.45
N ALA A 84 23.79 23.38 7.79
CA ALA A 84 25.19 23.18 7.41
C ALA A 84 25.86 22.02 8.18
N THR A 85 25.32 21.63 9.33
CA THR A 85 25.81 20.50 10.14
C THR A 85 25.19 19.15 9.78
N TRP A 86 24.19 19.15 8.90
CA TRP A 86 23.47 17.94 8.54
C TRP A 86 24.31 17.01 7.67
N THR A 87 24.25 15.74 7.99
CA THR A 87 24.73 14.67 7.11
C THR A 87 23.86 14.57 5.86
N GLU A 88 24.37 13.91 4.82
CA GLU A 88 23.59 13.66 3.59
C GLU A 88 22.31 12.86 3.86
N ALA A 89 22.36 11.92 4.81
CA ALA A 89 21.21 11.10 5.21
C ALA A 89 20.10 11.96 5.86
N GLU A 90 20.49 12.86 6.76
CA GLU A 90 19.60 13.82 7.43
C GLU A 90 18.96 14.79 6.42
N SER A 91 19.75 15.34 5.50
CA SER A 91 19.26 16.19 4.41
C SER A 91 18.25 15.46 3.52
N ARG A 92 18.52 14.19 3.20
CA ARG A 92 17.60 13.35 2.42
C ARG A 92 16.30 13.08 3.17
N ALA A 93 16.37 12.74 4.46
CA ALA A 93 15.20 12.51 5.29
C ALA A 93 14.32 13.76 5.42
N SER A 94 14.92 14.94 5.62
CA SER A 94 14.20 16.22 5.65
C SER A 94 13.46 16.50 4.34
N LYS A 95 14.13 16.30 3.19
CA LYS A 95 13.50 16.43 1.87
C LYS A 95 12.34 15.45 1.68
N MET A 96 12.50 14.20 2.14
CA MET A 96 11.42 13.21 2.10
C MET A 96 10.23 13.65 2.95
N PHE A 97 10.45 14.12 4.17
CA PHE A 97 9.41 14.60 5.07
C PHE A 97 8.61 15.77 4.46
N ILE A 98 9.28 16.75 3.84
CA ILE A 98 8.59 17.87 3.15
C ILE A 98 7.74 17.34 1.99
N ALA A 99 8.24 16.35 1.26
CA ALA A 99 7.51 15.70 0.16
C ALA A 99 6.39 14.75 0.65
N ASP A 100 6.23 14.49 1.95
CA ASP A 100 5.21 13.57 2.47
C ASP A 100 3.78 14.13 2.45
N GLY A 101 3.59 15.45 2.37
CA GLY A 101 2.25 16.06 2.32
C GLY A 101 1.37 15.48 1.20
N GLY A 102 1.90 15.38 -0.02
CA GLY A 102 1.19 14.75 -1.14
C GLY A 102 1.10 13.23 -1.02
N ARG A 103 2.11 12.59 -0.41
CA ARG A 103 2.19 11.14 -0.25
C ARG A 103 1.16 10.60 0.73
N ASN A 104 0.90 11.34 1.80
CA ASN A 104 -0.08 10.99 2.81
C ASN A 104 -1.51 11.12 2.28
N VAL A 105 -1.80 12.14 1.47
CA VAL A 105 -3.11 12.27 0.81
C VAL A 105 -3.36 11.09 -0.12
N VAL A 106 -2.41 10.78 -1.00
CA VAL A 106 -2.55 9.62 -1.92
C VAL A 106 -2.62 8.31 -1.13
N GLY A 107 -1.74 8.14 -0.15
CA GLY A 107 -1.59 6.92 0.64
C GLY A 107 -2.77 6.62 1.56
N TYR A 108 -3.27 7.58 2.33
CA TYR A 108 -4.34 7.31 3.30
C TYR A 108 -5.73 7.53 2.70
N LEU A 109 -5.92 8.56 1.86
CA LEU A 109 -7.23 8.93 1.35
C LEU A 109 -7.59 8.17 0.07
N LEU A 110 -6.68 8.06 -0.90
CA LEU A 110 -7.00 7.48 -2.22
C LEU A 110 -6.85 5.95 -2.26
N THR A 111 -5.90 5.38 -1.52
CA THR A 111 -5.66 3.94 -1.47
C THR A 111 -6.89 3.06 -1.22
N PRO A 112 -7.84 3.35 -0.32
CA PRO A 112 -9.01 2.49 -0.13
C PRO A 112 -9.90 2.44 -1.38
N TYR A 113 -10.05 3.56 -2.09
CA TYR A 113 -10.80 3.61 -3.35
C TYR A 113 -10.07 2.85 -4.46
N LEU A 114 -8.76 3.00 -4.55
CA LEU A 114 -7.91 2.24 -5.48
C LEU A 114 -7.97 0.74 -5.20
N ALA A 115 -7.90 0.33 -3.93
CA ALA A 115 -8.00 -1.07 -3.52
C ALA A 115 -9.36 -1.68 -3.90
N ALA A 116 -10.44 -0.94 -3.66
CA ALA A 116 -11.80 -1.34 -4.04
C ALA A 116 -11.97 -1.46 -5.56
N ALA A 117 -11.61 -0.41 -6.31
CA ALA A 117 -11.72 -0.40 -7.77
C ALA A 117 -10.88 -1.49 -8.42
N TYR A 118 -9.62 -1.64 -8.00
CA TYR A 118 -8.72 -2.66 -8.55
C TYR A 118 -9.20 -4.08 -8.22
N SER A 119 -9.61 -4.34 -6.97
CA SER A 119 -10.19 -5.63 -6.60
C SER A 119 -11.45 -5.93 -7.42
N ALA A 120 -12.31 -4.94 -7.66
CA ALA A 120 -13.52 -5.12 -8.45
C ALA A 120 -13.20 -5.51 -9.90
N VAL A 121 -12.22 -4.82 -10.52
CA VAL A 121 -11.75 -5.15 -11.88
C VAL A 121 -11.20 -6.57 -11.95
N VAL A 122 -10.34 -6.97 -11.02
CA VAL A 122 -9.72 -8.31 -11.02
C VAL A 122 -10.77 -9.40 -10.83
N PHE A 123 -11.71 -9.22 -9.89
CA PHE A 123 -12.78 -10.19 -9.64
C PHE A 123 -13.75 -10.27 -10.84
N LEU A 124 -14.13 -9.14 -11.43
CA LEU A 124 -14.99 -9.08 -12.62
C LEU A 124 -14.33 -9.80 -13.80
N PHE A 125 -13.06 -9.47 -14.10
CA PHE A 125 -12.31 -10.09 -15.19
C PHE A 125 -12.18 -11.60 -15.00
N SER A 126 -11.88 -12.03 -13.78
CA SER A 126 -11.79 -13.46 -13.45
C SER A 126 -13.12 -14.18 -13.66
N TYR A 127 -14.23 -13.55 -13.27
CA TYR A 127 -15.56 -14.11 -13.51
C TYR A 127 -15.89 -14.21 -15.00
N LEU A 128 -15.57 -13.18 -15.78
CA LEU A 128 -15.73 -13.18 -17.24
C LEU A 128 -14.90 -14.28 -17.91
N CYS A 129 -13.64 -14.47 -17.50
CA CYS A 129 -12.81 -15.57 -17.99
C CYS A 129 -13.44 -16.93 -17.69
N ILE A 130 -13.85 -17.18 -16.44
CA ILE A 130 -14.49 -18.45 -16.06
C ILE A 130 -15.75 -18.69 -16.89
N TRP A 131 -16.58 -17.67 -17.08
CA TRP A 131 -17.80 -17.76 -17.88
C TRP A 131 -17.50 -18.09 -19.36
N PHE A 132 -16.54 -17.39 -19.96
CA PHE A 132 -16.15 -17.58 -21.35
C PHE A 132 -15.55 -18.97 -21.60
N PHE A 133 -14.62 -19.42 -20.75
CA PHE A 133 -14.02 -20.75 -20.87
C PHE A 133 -15.02 -21.89 -20.60
N ARG A 134 -15.97 -21.70 -19.67
CA ARG A 134 -17.07 -22.67 -19.48
C ARG A 134 -17.94 -22.77 -20.72
N LYS A 135 -18.29 -21.65 -21.35
CA LYS A 135 -19.12 -21.63 -22.57
C LYS A 135 -18.41 -22.27 -23.76
N ILE A 136 -17.11 -22.03 -23.93
CA ILE A 136 -16.27 -22.71 -24.94
C ILE A 136 -16.31 -24.22 -24.70
N LYS A 137 -16.08 -24.68 -23.47
CA LYS A 137 -16.09 -26.10 -23.16
C LYS A 137 -17.43 -26.74 -23.54
N VAL A 138 -18.56 -26.11 -23.18
CA VAL A 138 -19.89 -26.63 -23.55
C VAL A 138 -20.10 -26.69 -25.07
N ARG A 139 -19.56 -25.75 -25.84
CA ARG A 139 -19.73 -25.67 -27.30
C ARG A 139 -18.86 -26.66 -28.09
N PHE A 140 -17.76 -27.14 -27.51
CA PHE A 140 -16.88 -28.15 -28.14
C PHE A 140 -17.26 -29.59 -27.79
N TYR A 141 -18.08 -29.80 -26.75
CA TYR A 141 -18.54 -31.13 -26.30
C TYR A 141 -20.05 -31.36 -26.56
N ALA A 142 -20.71 -30.47 -27.30
CA ALA A 142 -22.08 -30.60 -27.79
C ALA A 142 -22.06 -30.69 -29.31
#